data_AF-A0A849TE75-F1
#
_entry.id   AF-A0A849TE75-F1
#
_cell.length_a   1.000
_cell.length_b   1.000
_cell.length_c   1.000
_cell.angle_alpha   90.00
_cell.angle_beta   90.00
_cell.angle_gamma   90.00
#
_symmetry.space_group_name_H-M   'P 1'
#
loop_
_entity.id
_entity.type
_entity.pdbx_description
1 polymer ?
#
loop_
_entity_poly.entity_id
_entity_poly.type
_entity_poly.pdbx_seq_one_letter_code
_entity_poly.pdbx_strand_id
1 'polypeptide(L)' 'MTTAEQNFILLQEIEANRRFLLMVYQQNPQLLENAEARIKQLFDNAALQDNPPPATV' A
#
# COMPACT_ATOMS: atom_id res chain seq x y z
N MET A 1 20.48 -12.11 -18.44
CA MET A 1 19.63 -11.98 -17.25
C MET A 1 19.38 -13.35 -16.67
N THR A 2 19.67 -13.51 -15.39
CA THR A 2 19.30 -14.69 -14.62
C THR A 2 17.82 -14.63 -14.24
N THR A 3 17.22 -15.78 -13.93
CA THR A 3 15.83 -15.85 -13.44
C THR A 3 15.62 -15.00 -12.18
N ALA A 4 16.65 -14.87 -11.32
CA ALA A 4 16.59 -14.06 -10.12
C ALA A 4 16.48 -12.54 -10.43
N GLU A 5 17.22 -12.05 -11.43
CA GLU A 5 17.13 -10.65 -11.85
C GLU A 5 15.77 -10.32 -12.46
N GLN A 6 15.22 -11.24 -13.27
CA GLN A 6 13.88 -11.07 -13.84
C GLN A 6 12.80 -11.07 -12.74
N ASN A 7 12.92 -11.96 -11.76
CA ASN A 7 12.03 -11.98 -10.60
C ASN A 7 12.14 -10.68 -9.80
N PHE A 8 13.36 -10.15 -9.62
CA PHE A 8 13.56 -8.90 -8.91
C PHE A 8 12.90 -7.73 -9.64
N ILE A 9 13.07 -7.63 -10.97
CA ILE A 9 12.44 -6.60 -11.79
C ILE A 9 10.91 -6.70 -11.69
N LEU A 10 10.35 -7.91 -11.79
CA LEU A 10 8.91 -8.14 -11.64
C LEU A 10 8.40 -7.70 -10.27
N LEU A 11 9.13 -7.97 -9.19
CA LEU A 11 8.77 -7.52 -7.85
C LEU A 11 8.78 -5.98 -7.75
N GLN A 12 9.75 -5.32 -8.38
CA GLN A 12 9.79 -3.85 -8.42
C GLN A 12 8.59 -3.28 -9.19
N GLU A 13 8.20 -3.89 -10.31
CA GLU A 13 7.03 -3.48 -11.08
C GLU A 13 5.72 -3.69 -10.30
N ILE A 14 5.59 -4.82 -9.60
CA ILE A 14 4.45 -5.11 -8.73
C ILE A 14 4.35 -4.04 -7.63
N GLU A 15 5.47 -3.68 -7.00
CA GLU A 15 5.50 -2.66 -5.95
C GLU A 15 5.17 -1.26 -6.50
N ALA A 16 5.70 -0.90 -7.67
CA ALA A 16 5.38 0.37 -8.33
C ALA A 16 3.87 0.48 -8.64
N ASN A 17 3.29 -0.59 -9.19
CA ASN A 17 1.86 -0.66 -9.49
C ASN A 17 1.01 -0.59 -8.22
N ARG A 18 1.43 -1.27 -7.14
CA ARG A 18 0.78 -1.21 -5.82
C ARG A 18 0.75 0.22 -5.30
N ARG A 19 1.89 0.92 -5.30
CA ARG A 19 1.98 2.31 -4.82
C ARG A 19 1.10 3.25 -5.63
N PHE A 20 1.09 3.09 -6.95
CA PHE A 20 0.24 3.89 -7.83
C PHE A 20 -1.25 3.70 -7.48
N LEU A 21 -1.71 2.45 -7.36
CA LEU A 21 -3.10 2.17 -6.99
C LEU A 21 -3.45 2.77 -5.62
N LEU A 22 -2.57 2.63 -4.63
CA LEU A 22 -2.80 3.20 -3.30
C LEU A 22 -2.90 4.73 -3.33
N MET A 23 -2.06 5.39 -4.11
CA MET A 23 -2.11 6.84 -4.29
C MET A 23 -3.44 7.29 -4.92
N VAL A 24 -3.93 6.55 -5.93
CA VAL A 24 -5.23 6.84 -6.58
C VAL A 24 -6.38 6.71 -5.59
N TYR A 25 -6.37 5.69 -4.74
CA TYR A 25 -7.37 5.53 -3.68
C TYR A 25 -7.33 6.64 -2.63
N GLN A 26 -6.13 7.14 -2.27
CA GLN A 26 -5.99 8.28 -1.35
C GLN A 26 -6.54 9.59 -1.94
N GLN A 27 -6.34 9.80 -3.24
CA GLN A 27 -6.79 11.02 -3.92
C GLN A 27 -8.30 11.02 -4.20
N ASN A 28 -8.92 9.85 -4.34
CA ASN A 28 -10.34 9.72 -4.65
C ASN A 28 -11.08 8.87 -3.59
N PRO A 29 -11.62 9.51 -2.53
CA PRO A 29 -12.32 8.80 -1.46
C PRO A 29 -13.56 8.04 -1.94
N GLN A 30 -14.27 8.53 -2.97
CA GLN A 30 -15.40 7.81 -3.58
C GLN A 30 -14.99 6.48 -4.22
N LEU A 31 -13.76 6.41 -4.73
CA LEU A 31 -13.20 5.19 -5.34
C LEU A 31 -12.76 4.21 -4.26
N LEU A 32 -12.26 4.72 -3.12
CA LEU A 32 -11.97 3.94 -1.92
C LEU A 32 -13.25 3.37 -1.27
N GLU A 33 -14.34 4.13 -1.24
CA GLU A 33 -15.65 3.66 -0.73
C GLU A 33 -16.21 2.47 -1.51
N ASN A 34 -15.89 2.36 -2.80
CA ASN A 34 -16.29 1.24 -3.65
C ASN A 34 -15.22 0.14 -3.75
N ALA A 35 -14.05 0.34 -3.11
CA ALA A 35 -12.98 -0.65 -3.13
C ALA A 35 -13.34 -1.91 -2.32
N GLU A 36 -12.64 -3.00 -2.63
CA GLU A 36 -12.74 -4.23 -1.84
C GLU A 36 -12.41 -3.99 -0.37
N ALA A 37 -13.05 -4.74 0.52
CA ALA A 37 -12.86 -4.62 1.97
C ALA A 37 -11.38 -4.74 2.39
N ARG A 38 -10.60 -5.60 1.71
CA ARG A 38 -9.16 -5.76 1.98
C ARG A 38 -8.34 -4.51 1.66
N ILE A 39 -8.74 -3.76 0.63
CA ILE A 39 -8.09 -2.49 0.28
C ILE A 39 -8.42 -1.44 1.33
N LYS A 40 -9.69 -1.33 1.73
CA LYS A 40 -10.12 -0.43 2.82
C LYS A 40 -9.35 -0.71 4.13
N GLN A 41 -9.26 -1.98 4.53
CA GLN A 41 -8.50 -2.39 5.71
C GLN A 41 -7.01 -2.04 5.65
N LEU A 42 -6.41 -1.99 4.45
CA LEU A 42 -5.02 -1.59 4.29
C LEU A 42 -4.82 -0.11 4.63
N PHE A 43 -5.79 0.75 4.29
CA PHE A 43 -5.77 2.16 4.66
C PHE A 43 -6.07 2.38 6.15
N ASP A 44 -6.98 1.59 6.72
CA ASP A 44 -7.27 1.64 8.16
C ASP A 44 -6.04 1.24 9.00
N ASN A 45 -5.30 0.22 8.57
CA ASN A 45 -4.06 -0.20 9.25
C ASN A 45 -2.90 0.78 9.04
N ALA A 46 -2.83 1.46 7.89
CA ALA A 46 -1.84 2.51 7.67
C ALA A 46 -2.03 3.67 8.66
N ALA A 47 -3.28 4.04 8.97
CA ALA A 47 -3.59 5.06 9.97
C ALA A 47 -3.22 4.63 11.42
N LEU A 48 -3.16 3.33 11.70
CA LEU A 48 -2.77 2.80 13.01
C LEU A 48 -1.24 2.69 13.21
N GLN A 49 -0.44 2.74 12.14
CA GLN A 49 1.03 2.77 12.24
C GLN A 49 1.62 4.16 12.49
N ASP A 50 0.84 5.23 12.30
CA ASP A 50 1.23 6.62 12.60
C ASP A 50 1.03 7.01 14.08
N ASN A 51 0.84 6.03 14.97
CA ASN A 51 0.85 6.28 16.40
C ASN A 51 2.28 6.07 16.92
N PRO A 52 3.04 7.14 17.26
CA PRO A 52 4.33 6.97 17.89
C PRO A 52 4.12 6.15 19.17
N PRO A 53 5.01 5.18 19.48
CA PRO A 53 4.91 4.45 20.74
C PRO A 53 4.83 5.48 21.88
N PRO A 54 3.92 5.28 22.86
CA PRO A 54 3.77 6.24 23.94
C PRO A 54 5.13 6.42 24.60
N ALA A 55 5.61 7.66 24.66
CA ALA A 55 6.86 7.99 25.35
C ALA A 55 6.72 7.52 26.80
N THR A 56 7.47 6.47 27.14
CA THR A 56 7.59 5.97 28.51
C THR A 56 8.16 7.10 29.37
N VAL A 57 7.33 7.60 30.30
CA VAL A 57 7.71 8.52 31.38
C VAL A 57 8.43 7.76 32.48
#